data_AF-A0A355KY41-F1
#
_entry.id   AF-A0A355KY41-F1
#
_cell.length_a   1.000
_cell.length_b   1.000
_cell.length_c   1.000
_cell.angle_alpha   90.00
_cell.angle_beta   90.00
_cell.angle_gamma   90.00
#
_symmetry.space_group_name_H-M   'P 1'
#
loop_
_entity.id
_entity.type
_entity.pdbx_description
1 polymer ?
#
loop_
_entity_poly.entity_id
_entity_poly.type
_entity_poly.pdbx_seq_one_letter_code
_entity_poly.pdbx_strand_id
1 'polypeptide(L)'
;PANFTAEELKAAVDAAHKKGVKVYQTCNTVPRNDEIDRLPDFLMESAETGVDAFIISDLGVMTLAKKYTPNVDIHISTQAGITNYASANEWYNMGATRVVTARELSLEDIATLRAKTPKELEIECFVHGAMCVSFSGRCLLSNYLVNRDSNRGECAQPCRWQYSLMEKTREGEYFPIDEDENGTYIFNSKDMCMIEHIPEMVKAGISSFKIEGRAKSAYYTSVITNAYRQAIDGYLKNPTDDYKPEKWVVDEMYKISSREYCTGFYFGHPRDNAQIYYDGGYKRDWSVMAEVLYSENGRVFCRQRNRFFEGEVLEVLQRGVEPYEVTVTDLRDENGEKIDKAPHPMMKVSFECEKDIPPDALLRKAV
;
A
#
# COMPACT_ATOMS: atom_id res chain seq x y z
N PRO A 1 -4.48 1.73 15.07
CA PRO A 1 -5.37 0.77 14.36
C PRO A 1 -5.51 -0.50 15.21
N ALA A 2 -6.71 -1.02 15.39
CA ALA A 2 -6.89 -2.30 16.06
C ALA A 2 -6.42 -3.42 15.12
N ASN A 3 -5.72 -4.42 15.66
CA ASN A 3 -5.41 -5.65 14.93
C ASN A 3 -6.67 -6.51 14.84
N PHE A 4 -6.73 -7.40 13.86
CA PHE A 4 -7.80 -8.39 13.75
C PHE A 4 -7.82 -9.33 14.97
N THR A 5 -9.01 -9.72 15.41
CA THR A 5 -9.16 -10.94 16.22
C THR A 5 -8.90 -12.19 15.36
N ALA A 6 -8.75 -13.36 15.97
CA ALA A 6 -8.60 -14.60 15.24
C ALA A 6 -9.80 -14.91 14.34
N GLU A 7 -11.02 -14.62 14.80
CA GLU A 7 -12.24 -14.80 14.01
C GLU A 7 -12.29 -13.84 12.81
N GLU A 8 -11.91 -12.58 13.01
CA GLU A 8 -11.86 -11.61 11.91
C GLU A 8 -10.77 -11.96 10.89
N LEU A 9 -9.60 -12.43 11.36
CA LEU A 9 -8.52 -12.92 10.50
C LEU A 9 -8.99 -14.13 9.70
N LYS A 10 -9.64 -15.11 10.33
CA LYS A 10 -10.22 -16.28 9.66
C LYS A 10 -11.21 -15.87 8.57
N ALA A 11 -12.12 -14.96 8.87
CA ALA A 11 -13.09 -14.46 7.91
C ALA A 11 -12.41 -13.75 6.72
N ALA A 12 -11.36 -12.97 6.98
CA ALA A 12 -10.57 -12.32 5.94
C ALA A 12 -9.82 -13.34 5.06
N VAL A 13 -9.20 -14.36 5.65
CA VAL A 13 -8.53 -15.46 4.94
C VAL A 13 -9.52 -16.20 4.05
N ASP A 14 -10.68 -16.60 4.59
CA ASP A 14 -11.71 -17.30 3.82
C ASP A 14 -12.24 -16.46 2.65
N ALA A 15 -12.43 -15.16 2.86
CA ALA A 15 -12.87 -14.25 1.80
C ALA A 15 -11.81 -14.11 0.69
N ALA A 16 -10.53 -14.06 1.04
CA ALA A 16 -9.42 -13.97 0.09
C ALA A 16 -9.23 -15.29 -0.69
N HIS A 17 -9.21 -16.43 0.02
CA HIS A 17 -9.04 -17.75 -0.57
C HIS A 17 -10.18 -18.12 -1.52
N LYS A 18 -11.44 -17.74 -1.21
CA LYS A 18 -12.58 -17.87 -2.15
C LYS A 18 -12.35 -17.15 -3.49
N LYS A 19 -11.48 -16.13 -3.50
CA LYS A 19 -11.10 -15.37 -4.70
C LYS A 19 -9.74 -15.82 -5.29
N GLY A 20 -9.15 -16.90 -4.77
CA GLY A 20 -7.83 -17.40 -5.17
C GLY A 20 -6.66 -16.51 -4.76
N VAL A 21 -6.84 -15.67 -3.73
CA VAL A 21 -5.83 -14.71 -3.25
C VAL A 21 -5.21 -15.23 -1.95
N LYS A 22 -3.89 -15.34 -1.90
CA LYS A 22 -3.13 -15.71 -0.70
C LYS A 22 -3.11 -14.58 0.34
N VAL A 23 -3.05 -14.94 1.62
CA VAL A 23 -2.95 -14.01 2.76
C VAL A 23 -1.66 -14.25 3.52
N TYR A 24 -0.84 -13.20 3.64
CA TYR A 24 0.41 -13.24 4.39
C TYR A 24 0.30 -12.36 5.62
N GLN A 25 0.63 -12.90 6.79
CA GLN A 25 0.55 -12.18 8.05
C GLN A 25 1.91 -11.63 8.45
N THR A 26 1.94 -10.35 8.77
CA THR A 26 3.16 -9.69 9.25
C THR A 26 3.45 -10.05 10.70
N CYS A 27 4.59 -10.68 10.94
CA CYS A 27 5.16 -11.01 12.25
C CYS A 27 6.59 -10.44 12.36
N ASN A 28 6.77 -9.23 11.86
CA ASN A 28 8.06 -8.57 11.70
C ASN A 28 8.42 -7.62 12.85
N THR A 29 7.71 -7.70 13.97
CA THR A 29 8.11 -7.00 15.19
C THR A 29 9.40 -7.61 15.75
N VAL A 30 10.12 -6.83 16.54
CA VAL A 30 11.28 -7.30 17.31
C VAL A 30 10.81 -7.49 18.76
N PRO A 31 10.35 -8.70 19.14
CA PRO A 31 9.78 -8.94 20.47
C PRO A 31 10.84 -8.83 21.56
N ARG A 32 10.43 -8.31 22.72
CA ARG A 32 11.26 -8.27 23.94
C ARG A 32 11.11 -9.56 24.74
N ASN A 33 11.95 -9.72 25.76
CA ASN A 33 11.98 -10.93 26.61
C ASN A 33 10.63 -11.25 27.26
N ASP A 34 9.84 -10.24 27.61
CA ASP A 34 8.51 -10.39 28.21
C ASP A 34 7.40 -10.69 27.18
N GLU A 35 7.71 -10.52 25.89
CA GLU A 35 6.76 -10.74 24.78
C GLU A 35 6.99 -12.07 24.06
N ILE A 36 8.24 -12.57 24.04
CA ILE A 36 8.63 -13.75 23.25
C ILE A 36 7.86 -15.00 23.67
N ASP A 37 7.54 -15.14 24.96
CA ASP A 37 6.83 -16.30 25.50
C ASP A 37 5.37 -16.39 25.00
N ARG A 38 4.79 -15.28 24.55
CA ARG A 38 3.41 -15.22 24.02
C ARG A 38 3.35 -15.51 22.52
N LEU A 39 4.49 -15.48 21.84
CA LEU A 39 4.55 -15.58 20.39
C LEU A 39 4.18 -16.96 19.84
N PRO A 40 4.55 -18.09 20.47
CA PRO A 40 4.16 -19.42 19.98
C PRO A 40 2.64 -19.58 19.82
N ASP A 41 1.86 -19.19 20.83
CA ASP A 41 0.39 -19.31 20.78
C ASP A 41 -0.20 -18.45 19.67
N PHE A 42 0.29 -17.21 19.53
CA PHE A 42 -0.12 -16.32 18.45
C PHE A 42 0.19 -16.88 17.05
N LEU A 43 1.37 -17.50 16.86
CA LEU A 43 1.74 -18.13 15.59
C LEU A 43 0.85 -19.33 15.28
N MET A 44 0.57 -20.19 16.26
CA MET A 44 -0.29 -21.35 16.09
C MET A 44 -1.73 -20.94 15.75
N GLU A 45 -2.31 -20.01 16.51
CA GLU A 45 -3.66 -19.48 16.26
C GLU A 45 -3.75 -18.83 14.87
N SER A 46 -2.74 -18.04 14.50
CA SER A 46 -2.63 -17.45 13.17
C SER A 46 -2.58 -18.50 12.06
N ALA A 47 -1.79 -19.57 12.23
CA ALA A 47 -1.68 -20.66 11.27
C ALA A 47 -3.00 -21.44 11.14
N GLU A 48 -3.75 -21.64 12.23
CA GLU A 48 -5.08 -22.26 12.22
C GLU A 48 -6.10 -21.48 11.38
N THR A 49 -5.90 -20.16 11.22
CA THR A 49 -6.75 -19.36 10.32
C THR A 49 -6.53 -19.66 8.83
N GLY A 50 -5.40 -20.31 8.48
CA GLY A 50 -5.04 -20.64 7.11
C GLY A 50 -4.18 -19.59 6.41
N VAL A 51 -3.48 -18.72 7.14
CA VAL A 51 -2.50 -17.81 6.51
C VAL A 51 -1.45 -18.60 5.72
N ASP A 52 -1.10 -18.08 4.55
CA ASP A 52 -0.21 -18.77 3.62
C ASP A 52 1.27 -18.59 3.98
N ALA A 53 1.62 -17.46 4.61
CA ALA A 53 2.99 -17.17 5.01
C ALA A 53 3.07 -16.17 6.18
N PHE A 54 4.14 -16.25 6.96
CA PHE A 54 4.55 -15.21 7.90
C PHE A 54 5.63 -14.31 7.30
N ILE A 55 5.48 -12.98 7.47
CA ILE A 55 6.50 -12.00 7.09
C ILE A 55 7.29 -11.60 8.34
N ILE A 56 8.52 -12.10 8.47
CA ILE A 56 9.34 -12.06 9.70
C ILE A 56 10.62 -11.23 9.49
N SER A 57 11.16 -10.62 10.54
CA SER A 57 12.44 -9.89 10.52
C SER A 57 13.48 -10.42 11.51
N ASP A 58 13.04 -11.07 12.59
CA ASP A 58 13.89 -11.55 13.69
C ASP A 58 14.20 -13.05 13.60
N LEU A 59 15.43 -13.43 13.94
CA LEU A 59 15.89 -14.84 13.86
C LEU A 59 15.26 -15.73 14.93
N GLY A 60 15.00 -15.21 16.12
CA GLY A 60 14.28 -15.92 17.17
C GLY A 60 12.85 -16.20 16.77
N VAL A 61 12.16 -15.18 16.23
CA VAL A 61 10.80 -15.33 15.66
C VAL A 61 10.78 -16.36 14.55
N MET A 62 11.75 -16.34 13.62
CA MET A 62 11.85 -17.34 12.55
C MET A 62 12.00 -18.75 13.12
N THR A 63 12.87 -18.92 14.12
CA THR A 63 13.10 -20.22 14.77
C THR A 63 11.82 -20.75 15.43
N LEU A 64 11.06 -19.88 16.09
CA LEU A 64 9.78 -20.23 16.71
C LEU A 64 8.73 -20.56 15.64
N ALA A 65 8.61 -19.77 14.58
CA ALA A 65 7.69 -20.06 13.47
C ALA A 65 7.98 -21.44 12.84
N LYS A 66 9.25 -21.77 12.59
CA LYS A 66 9.62 -23.10 12.08
C LYS A 66 9.28 -24.23 13.05
N LYS A 67 9.41 -23.99 14.35
CA LYS A 67 9.15 -25.00 15.39
C LYS A 67 7.65 -25.24 15.57
N TYR A 68 6.85 -24.18 15.67
CA TYR A 68 5.44 -24.26 16.04
C TYR A 68 4.50 -24.31 14.82
N THR A 69 4.91 -23.78 13.68
CA THR A 69 4.11 -23.73 12.45
C THR A 69 4.93 -24.15 11.23
N PRO A 70 5.45 -25.40 11.18
CA PRO A 70 6.40 -25.85 10.14
C PRO A 70 5.81 -25.90 8.72
N ASN A 71 4.49 -25.84 8.58
CA ASN A 71 3.78 -25.91 7.30
C ASN A 71 3.40 -24.53 6.73
N VAL A 72 3.75 -23.44 7.41
CA VAL A 72 3.48 -22.06 6.96
C VAL A 72 4.75 -21.49 6.35
N ASP A 73 4.66 -20.92 5.15
CA ASP A 73 5.82 -20.36 4.46
C ASP A 73 6.42 -19.17 5.25
N ILE A 74 7.73 -18.97 5.12
CA ILE A 74 8.43 -17.85 5.76
C ILE A 74 8.93 -16.88 4.71
N HIS A 75 8.42 -15.66 4.79
CA HIS A 75 8.88 -14.52 4.00
C HIS A 75 9.69 -13.57 4.89
N ILE A 76 10.77 -13.00 4.38
CA ILE A 76 11.59 -12.08 5.15
C ILE A 76 11.21 -10.63 4.86
N SER A 77 10.86 -9.91 5.91
CA SER A 77 10.50 -8.50 5.89
C SER A 77 11.67 -7.63 5.43
N THR A 78 11.35 -6.53 4.75
CA THR A 78 12.32 -5.47 4.41
C THR A 78 13.09 -4.98 5.64
N GLN A 79 12.49 -5.03 6.83
CA GLN A 79 13.13 -4.67 8.10
C GLN A 79 14.35 -5.51 8.46
N ALA A 80 14.56 -6.68 7.85
CA ALA A 80 15.80 -7.45 7.98
C ALA A 80 16.99 -6.79 7.26
N GLY A 81 16.76 -5.80 6.39
CA GLY A 81 17.82 -5.02 5.75
C GLY A 81 18.58 -5.79 4.68
N ILE A 82 17.89 -6.61 3.88
CA ILE A 82 18.52 -7.44 2.84
C ILE A 82 18.96 -6.56 1.67
N THR A 83 20.27 -6.31 1.60
CA THR A 83 20.91 -5.46 0.56
C THR A 83 21.86 -6.23 -0.36
N ASN A 84 22.10 -7.52 -0.12
CA ASN A 84 23.07 -8.31 -0.87
C ASN A 84 22.68 -9.78 -0.93
N TYR A 85 23.25 -10.49 -1.91
CA TYR A 85 22.96 -11.91 -2.15
C TYR A 85 23.42 -12.83 -1.01
N ALA A 86 24.48 -12.47 -0.26
CA ALA A 86 24.95 -13.31 0.84
C ALA A 86 23.91 -13.36 1.96
N SER A 87 23.37 -12.21 2.37
CA SER A 87 22.27 -12.15 3.32
C SER A 87 21.02 -12.87 2.82
N ALA A 88 20.65 -12.70 1.54
CA ALA A 88 19.49 -13.39 0.96
C ALA A 88 19.67 -14.92 0.95
N ASN A 89 20.87 -15.41 0.64
CA ASN A 89 21.19 -16.84 0.65
C ASN A 89 21.14 -17.42 2.07
N GLU A 90 21.61 -16.71 3.09
CA GLU A 90 21.50 -17.19 4.47
C GLU A 90 20.04 -17.32 4.91
N TRP A 91 19.20 -16.34 4.59
CA TRP A 91 17.75 -16.44 4.86
C TRP A 91 17.11 -17.63 4.14
N TYR A 92 17.48 -17.86 2.87
CA TYR A 92 17.02 -19.03 2.11
C TYR A 92 17.49 -20.35 2.74
N ASN A 93 18.77 -20.44 3.12
CA ASN A 93 19.34 -21.62 3.78
C ASN A 93 18.66 -21.92 5.11
N MET A 94 18.20 -20.88 5.82
CA MET A 94 17.40 -21.01 7.03
C MET A 94 15.94 -21.38 6.77
N GLY A 95 15.49 -21.43 5.51
CA GLY A 95 14.16 -21.90 5.09
C GLY A 95 13.19 -20.82 4.65
N ALA A 96 13.66 -19.60 4.34
CA ALA A 96 12.81 -18.58 3.75
C ALA A 96 12.50 -18.88 2.27
N THR A 97 11.24 -18.73 1.87
CA THR A 97 10.79 -18.91 0.48
C THR A 97 10.76 -17.59 -0.30
N ARG A 98 10.71 -16.44 0.40
CA ARG A 98 10.72 -15.10 -0.19
C ARG A 98 11.52 -14.13 0.64
N VAL A 99 12.24 -13.22 -0.02
CA VAL A 99 12.88 -12.06 0.63
C VAL A 99 12.30 -10.77 0.10
N VAL A 100 11.90 -9.88 1.00
CA VAL A 100 11.57 -8.49 0.66
C VAL A 100 12.85 -7.67 0.76
N THR A 101 13.30 -7.10 -0.34
CA THR A 101 14.57 -6.35 -0.37
C THR A 101 14.49 -5.06 0.44
N ALA A 102 15.64 -4.55 0.84
CA ALA A 102 15.77 -3.17 1.29
C ALA A 102 15.28 -2.20 0.19
N ARG A 103 14.74 -1.04 0.57
CA ARG A 103 14.18 -0.05 -0.38
C ARG A 103 15.26 0.82 -1.02
N GLU A 104 16.49 0.68 -0.55
CA GLU A 104 17.67 1.45 -0.94
C GLU A 104 18.45 0.82 -2.09
N LEU A 105 17.99 -0.33 -2.62
CA LEU A 105 18.65 -1.04 -3.72
C LEU A 105 18.26 -0.50 -5.09
N SER A 106 19.24 -0.44 -5.99
CA SER A 106 19.00 -0.20 -7.41
C SER A 106 18.51 -1.47 -8.13
N LEU A 107 17.99 -1.31 -9.35
CA LEU A 107 17.65 -2.47 -10.19
C LEU A 107 18.87 -3.33 -10.54
N GLU A 108 20.05 -2.72 -10.66
CA GLU A 108 21.31 -3.43 -10.91
C GLU A 108 21.71 -4.30 -9.70
N ASP A 109 21.56 -3.75 -8.48
CA ASP A 109 21.82 -4.50 -7.26
C ASP A 109 20.84 -5.68 -7.12
N ILE A 110 19.57 -5.46 -7.45
CA ILE A 110 18.54 -6.50 -7.43
C ILE A 110 18.81 -7.58 -8.47
N ALA A 111 19.21 -7.20 -9.69
CA ALA A 111 19.60 -8.14 -10.74
C ALA A 111 20.83 -8.97 -10.31
N THR A 112 21.80 -8.34 -9.65
CA THR A 112 22.96 -9.04 -9.08
C THR A 112 22.54 -9.99 -7.96
N LEU A 113 21.64 -9.55 -7.07
CA LEU A 113 21.06 -10.38 -6.02
C LEU A 113 20.38 -11.59 -6.65
N ARG A 114 19.54 -11.39 -7.67
CA ARG A 114 18.85 -12.46 -8.37
C ARG A 114 19.82 -13.47 -8.99
N ALA A 115 20.84 -12.99 -9.70
CA ALA A 115 21.79 -13.85 -10.39
C ALA A 115 22.61 -14.75 -9.43
N LYS A 116 22.75 -14.36 -8.17
CA LYS A 116 23.58 -15.05 -7.16
C LYS A 116 22.77 -15.75 -6.06
N THR A 117 21.46 -15.91 -6.25
CA THR A 117 20.55 -16.57 -5.31
C THR A 117 19.75 -17.68 -5.99
N PRO A 118 19.30 -18.72 -5.25
CA PRO A 118 18.51 -19.82 -5.79
C PRO A 118 17.26 -19.35 -6.53
N LYS A 119 16.91 -20.00 -7.65
CA LYS A 119 15.79 -19.58 -8.51
C LYS A 119 14.44 -19.67 -7.79
N GLU A 120 14.35 -20.59 -6.84
CA GLU A 120 13.18 -20.87 -6.02
C GLU A 120 12.94 -19.78 -4.97
N LEU A 121 13.98 -19.01 -4.61
CA LEU A 121 13.82 -17.87 -3.71
C LEU A 121 13.12 -16.73 -4.45
N GLU A 122 11.91 -16.38 -4.02
CA GLU A 122 11.19 -15.24 -4.57
C GLU A 122 11.77 -13.91 -4.06
N ILE A 123 11.85 -12.93 -4.94
CA ILE A 123 12.30 -11.57 -4.61
C ILE A 123 11.09 -10.64 -4.66
N GLU A 124 10.79 -9.98 -3.55
CA GLU A 124 9.72 -8.99 -3.45
C GLU A 124 10.29 -7.58 -3.25
N CYS A 125 9.78 -6.62 -4.00
CA CYS A 125 10.25 -5.24 -3.95
C CYS A 125 9.06 -4.27 -3.86
N PHE A 126 9.23 -3.15 -3.15
CA PHE A 126 8.19 -2.12 -3.09
C PHE A 126 8.09 -1.37 -4.42
N VAL A 127 6.89 -1.21 -4.96
CA VAL A 127 6.66 -0.50 -6.23
C VAL A 127 5.90 0.80 -6.06
N HIS A 128 5.18 0.96 -4.95
CA HIS A 128 4.31 2.12 -4.76
C HIS A 128 4.15 2.54 -3.30
N GLY A 129 4.05 3.84 -3.08
CA GLY A 129 3.65 4.48 -1.84
C GLY A 129 4.81 5.12 -1.06
N ALA A 130 4.55 5.45 0.20
CA ALA A 130 5.44 6.30 0.99
C ALA A 130 6.83 5.68 1.21
N MET A 131 7.88 6.38 0.76
CA MET A 131 9.27 6.02 1.07
C MET A 131 9.65 6.42 2.49
N CYS A 132 10.24 5.49 3.25
CA CYS A 132 10.79 5.79 4.57
C CYS A 132 12.16 6.47 4.41
N VAL A 133 12.46 7.47 5.25
CA VAL A 133 13.81 8.06 5.32
C VAL A 133 14.75 7.26 6.22
N SER A 134 14.21 6.40 7.07
CA SER A 134 14.99 5.51 7.94
C SER A 134 15.25 4.19 7.23
N PHE A 135 16.46 3.67 7.40
CA PHE A 135 16.91 2.45 6.75
C PHE A 135 15.91 1.30 6.98
N SER A 136 15.24 0.90 5.90
CA SER A 136 14.24 -0.19 5.90
C SER A 136 13.21 -0.13 7.05
N GLY A 137 12.75 1.07 7.42
CA GLY A 137 11.65 1.26 8.38
C GLY A 137 12.02 1.26 9.86
N ARG A 138 13.32 1.20 10.22
CA ARG A 138 13.80 1.26 11.62
C ARG A 138 13.92 2.72 12.12
N CYS A 139 12.80 3.37 12.40
CA CYS A 139 12.75 4.80 12.74
C CYS A 139 12.58 5.04 14.25
N LEU A 140 13.48 5.81 14.88
CA LEU A 140 13.37 6.19 16.29
C LEU A 140 12.53 7.46 16.53
N LEU A 141 12.37 8.29 15.50
CA LEU A 141 11.70 9.61 15.63
C LEU A 141 10.26 9.49 16.12
N SER A 142 9.50 8.52 15.59
CA SER A 142 8.07 8.35 15.95
C SER A 142 7.90 7.95 17.41
N ASN A 143 8.80 7.10 17.90
CA ASN A 143 8.77 6.67 19.30
C ASN A 143 9.15 7.84 20.21
N TYR A 144 10.25 8.53 19.89
CA TYR A 144 10.75 9.63 20.71
C TYR A 144 9.79 10.82 20.80
N LEU A 145 9.19 11.24 19.67
CA LEU A 145 8.41 12.47 19.61
C LEU A 145 6.97 12.31 20.11
N VAL A 146 6.34 11.16 19.87
CA VAL A 146 4.90 10.96 20.16
C VAL A 146 4.57 9.59 20.75
N ASN A 147 5.58 8.85 21.24
CA ASN A 147 5.42 7.55 21.89
C ASN A 147 4.64 6.54 21.02
N ARG A 148 4.86 6.59 19.70
CA ARG A 148 4.30 5.65 18.73
C ARG A 148 5.42 4.88 18.05
N ASP A 149 5.56 3.59 18.35
CA ASP A 149 6.71 2.80 17.92
C ASP A 149 6.58 2.37 16.43
N SER A 150 7.48 2.90 15.60
CA SER A 150 7.52 2.59 14.16
C SER A 150 7.83 1.11 13.89
N ASN A 151 8.61 0.46 14.77
CA ASN A 151 8.95 -0.96 14.65
C ASN A 151 7.79 -1.87 15.06
N ARG A 152 6.76 -1.32 15.69
CA ARG A 152 5.50 -1.99 16.02
C ARG A 152 4.37 -1.61 15.08
N GLY A 153 4.69 -0.97 13.96
CA GLY A 153 3.73 -0.59 12.94
C GLY A 153 2.90 0.65 13.26
N GLU A 154 3.27 1.39 14.31
CA GLU A 154 2.54 2.57 14.77
C GLU A 154 3.11 3.89 14.24
N CYS A 155 4.02 3.86 13.26
CA CYS A 155 4.69 5.05 12.74
C CYS A 155 3.73 6.24 12.51
N ALA A 156 4.00 7.37 13.17
CA ALA A 156 3.26 8.62 13.02
C ALA A 156 3.74 9.48 11.84
N GLN A 157 4.69 8.97 11.08
CA GLN A 157 5.36 9.65 9.97
C GLN A 157 5.97 11.02 10.34
N PRO A 158 6.69 11.14 11.48
CA PRO A 158 7.23 12.44 11.91
C PRO A 158 8.26 13.01 10.94
N CYS A 159 8.96 12.16 10.19
CA CYS A 159 9.84 12.61 9.11
C CYS A 159 9.13 13.49 8.06
N ARG A 160 7.79 13.46 8.00
CA ARG A 160 6.97 14.25 7.06
C ARG A 160 6.29 15.46 7.72
N TRP A 161 6.62 15.77 8.97
CA TRP A 161 6.10 16.94 9.67
C TRP A 161 6.91 18.19 9.31
N GLN A 162 6.34 19.36 9.62
CA GLN A 162 7.04 20.64 9.52
C GLN A 162 7.88 20.86 10.78
N TYR A 163 9.15 21.21 10.59
CA TYR A 163 10.11 21.44 11.68
C TYR A 163 10.69 22.85 11.61
N SER A 164 10.90 23.47 12.77
CA SER A 164 11.71 24.67 12.95
C SER A 164 12.84 24.36 13.95
N LEU A 165 14.00 25.02 13.80
CA LEU A 165 15.12 24.88 14.70
C LEU A 165 15.09 26.02 15.72
N MET A 166 15.20 25.70 17.00
CA MET A 166 15.36 26.72 18.04
C MET A 166 16.73 26.51 18.68
N GLU A 167 17.55 27.56 18.72
CA GLU A 167 18.80 27.51 19.47
C GLU A 167 18.47 27.49 20.97
N LYS A 168 19.18 26.66 21.73
CA LYS A 168 18.85 26.34 23.13
C LYS A 168 18.83 27.56 24.05
N THR A 169 19.67 28.56 23.79
CA THR A 169 19.76 29.79 24.60
C THR A 169 18.88 30.94 24.08
N ARG A 170 18.21 30.77 22.94
CA ARG A 170 17.28 31.73 22.33
C ARG A 170 15.86 31.16 22.28
N GLU A 171 15.33 30.89 23.47
CA GLU A 171 14.01 30.30 23.62
C GLU A 171 12.91 31.20 23.03
N GLY A 172 12.05 30.64 22.19
CA GLY A 172 11.01 31.37 21.45
C GLY A 172 11.48 32.01 20.14
N GLU A 173 12.80 32.05 19.88
CA GLU A 173 13.36 32.45 18.58
C GLU A 173 13.53 31.19 17.71
N TYR A 174 12.47 30.86 16.99
CA TYR A 174 12.51 29.76 16.03
C TYR A 174 13.16 30.23 14.74
N PHE A 175 14.33 29.67 14.46
CA PHE A 175 14.94 29.73 13.14
C PHE A 175 14.15 28.77 12.24
N PRO A 176 13.54 29.28 11.17
CA PRO A 176 13.04 28.38 10.15
C PRO A 176 14.22 27.55 9.64
N ILE A 177 13.96 26.27 9.41
CA ILE A 177 14.90 25.44 8.64
C ILE A 177 14.48 25.78 7.21
N ASP A 178 15.09 26.81 6.64
CA ASP A 178 14.77 27.40 5.33
C ASP A 178 15.82 27.00 4.27
N GLU A 179 15.34 26.72 3.06
CA GLU A 179 16.06 26.71 1.78
C GLU A 179 15.16 27.53 0.87
N ASP A 180 15.76 28.06 -0.18
CA ASP A 180 15.42 29.32 -0.85
C ASP A 180 14.02 29.37 -1.52
N GLU A 181 13.89 30.03 -2.67
CA GLU A 181 12.64 30.08 -3.43
C GLU A 181 12.06 28.70 -3.81
N ASN A 182 12.81 27.61 -3.53
CA ASN A 182 12.34 26.23 -3.63
C ASN A 182 12.25 25.45 -2.30
N GLY A 183 12.47 26.07 -1.13
CA GLY A 183 12.15 25.64 0.25
C GLY A 183 13.08 24.60 0.94
N THR A 184 13.13 24.52 2.30
CA THR A 184 13.87 23.47 3.08
C THR A 184 12.92 22.49 3.76
N TYR A 185 13.25 21.20 3.61
CA TYR A 185 12.56 20.10 4.26
C TYR A 185 13.59 19.04 4.68
N ILE A 186 13.69 18.72 5.98
CA ILE A 186 14.76 17.82 6.46
C ILE A 186 14.55 16.38 5.96
N PHE A 187 13.31 15.90 5.81
CA PHE A 187 13.00 14.48 5.51
C PHE A 187 11.71 14.27 4.69
N ASN A 188 11.38 15.16 3.75
CA ASN A 188 10.13 15.16 2.99
C ASN A 188 10.19 14.34 1.69
N SER A 189 10.16 13.02 1.79
CA SER A 189 10.26 12.16 0.61
C SER A 189 8.99 12.14 -0.25
N LYS A 190 9.20 12.17 -1.58
CA LYS A 190 8.22 11.81 -2.61
C LYS A 190 7.71 10.38 -2.40
N ASP A 191 6.51 10.11 -2.90
CA ASP A 191 5.98 8.75 -2.92
C ASP A 191 6.64 7.98 -4.07
N MET A 192 6.91 6.69 -3.88
CA MET A 192 7.45 5.86 -4.95
C MET A 192 6.32 5.46 -5.91
N CYS A 193 6.60 5.41 -7.21
CA CYS A 193 5.71 4.82 -8.20
C CYS A 193 6.52 4.21 -9.35
N MET A 194 6.32 2.92 -9.58
CA MET A 194 6.99 2.15 -10.64
C MET A 194 6.00 1.62 -11.70
N ILE A 195 4.80 2.20 -11.79
CA ILE A 195 3.72 1.68 -12.65
C ILE A 195 4.11 1.65 -14.13
N GLU A 196 4.91 2.61 -14.60
CA GLU A 196 5.39 2.72 -15.98
C GLU A 196 6.69 1.91 -16.24
N HIS A 197 7.24 1.24 -15.21
CA HIS A 197 8.54 0.57 -15.26
C HIS A 197 8.43 -0.95 -15.09
N ILE A 198 7.28 -1.54 -15.44
CA ILE A 198 7.04 -2.98 -15.30
C ILE A 198 8.13 -3.82 -16.00
N PRO A 199 8.54 -3.52 -17.25
CA PRO A 199 9.57 -4.30 -17.94
C PRO A 199 10.89 -4.34 -17.18
N GLU A 200 11.37 -3.20 -16.70
CA GLU A 200 12.64 -3.08 -15.97
C GLU A 200 12.59 -3.85 -14.64
N MET A 201 11.46 -3.78 -13.92
CA MET A 201 11.25 -4.51 -12.68
C MET A 201 11.29 -6.04 -12.91
N VAL A 202 10.62 -6.52 -13.96
CA VAL A 202 10.62 -7.95 -14.32
C VAL A 202 12.01 -8.41 -14.79
N LYS A 203 12.70 -7.59 -15.59
CA LYS A 203 14.04 -7.87 -16.11
C LYS A 203 15.08 -7.96 -14.99
N ALA A 204 14.93 -7.19 -13.92
CA ALA A 204 15.76 -7.30 -12.72
C ALA A 204 15.54 -8.62 -11.94
N GLY A 205 14.52 -9.41 -12.29
CA GLY A 205 14.22 -10.70 -11.68
C GLY A 205 13.32 -10.64 -10.45
N ILE A 206 12.55 -9.56 -10.32
CA ILE A 206 11.60 -9.37 -9.22
C ILE A 206 10.38 -10.28 -9.45
N SER A 207 10.00 -11.04 -8.42
CA SER A 207 8.91 -12.02 -8.45
C SER A 207 7.59 -11.45 -7.93
N SER A 208 7.64 -10.48 -7.01
CA SER A 208 6.47 -9.91 -6.35
C SER A 208 6.59 -8.40 -6.20
N PHE A 209 5.51 -7.69 -6.53
CA PHE A 209 5.42 -6.23 -6.38
C PHE A 209 4.63 -5.88 -5.12
N LYS A 210 5.25 -5.10 -4.24
CA LYS A 210 4.69 -4.72 -2.95
C LYS A 210 4.21 -3.28 -2.95
N ILE A 211 2.96 -3.07 -2.55
CA ILE A 211 2.35 -1.74 -2.42
C ILE A 211 2.30 -1.38 -0.93
N GLU A 212 2.72 -0.16 -0.58
CA GLU A 212 2.61 0.37 0.79
C GLU A 212 1.18 0.81 1.10
N GLY A 213 0.40 -0.07 1.72
CA GLY A 213 -0.99 0.18 2.11
C GLY A 213 -1.20 0.56 3.58
N ARG A 214 -0.14 0.64 4.42
CA ARG A 214 -0.31 0.85 5.86
C ARG A 214 -0.93 2.23 6.14
N ALA A 215 -1.98 2.24 6.96
CA ALA A 215 -2.74 3.44 7.31
C ALA A 215 -3.32 4.19 6.09
N LYS A 216 -3.46 3.51 4.95
CA LYS A 216 -4.15 4.02 3.76
C LYS A 216 -5.61 3.56 3.77
N SER A 217 -6.46 4.30 3.07
CA SER A 217 -7.88 3.96 2.95
C SER A 217 -8.09 2.73 2.06
N ALA A 218 -9.23 2.06 2.21
CA ALA A 218 -9.64 0.99 1.29
C ALA A 218 -9.71 1.47 -0.17
N TYR A 219 -10.04 2.76 -0.38
CA TYR A 219 -10.01 3.39 -1.70
C TYR A 219 -8.60 3.45 -2.29
N TYR A 220 -7.60 3.86 -1.49
CA TYR A 220 -6.21 3.88 -1.95
C TYR A 220 -5.75 2.48 -2.36
N THR A 221 -5.99 1.48 -1.50
CA THR A 221 -5.54 0.12 -1.77
C THR A 221 -6.26 -0.50 -2.96
N SER A 222 -7.55 -0.25 -3.15
CA SER A 222 -8.31 -0.77 -4.29
C SER A 222 -7.85 -0.18 -5.62
N VAL A 223 -7.70 1.15 -5.71
CA VAL A 223 -7.26 1.86 -6.93
C VAL A 223 -5.88 1.40 -7.35
N ILE A 224 -4.91 1.47 -6.43
CA ILE A 224 -3.52 1.17 -6.74
C ILE A 224 -3.35 -0.31 -7.07
N THR A 225 -4.00 -1.21 -6.33
CA THR A 225 -3.92 -2.65 -6.64
C THR A 225 -4.54 -2.96 -8.00
N ASN A 226 -5.69 -2.36 -8.33
CA ASN A 226 -6.33 -2.55 -9.64
C ASN A 226 -5.43 -2.05 -10.77
N ALA A 227 -4.89 -0.85 -10.65
CA ALA A 227 -4.00 -0.27 -11.66
C ALA A 227 -2.73 -1.10 -11.88
N TYR A 228 -2.03 -1.51 -10.80
CA TYR A 228 -0.88 -2.41 -10.95
C TYR A 228 -1.26 -3.75 -11.55
N ARG A 229 -2.42 -4.32 -11.19
CA ARG A 229 -2.88 -5.57 -11.79
C ARG A 229 -3.11 -5.41 -13.30
N GLN A 230 -3.73 -4.32 -13.74
CA GLN A 230 -3.90 -4.02 -15.18
C GLN A 230 -2.57 -3.82 -15.89
N ALA A 231 -1.65 -3.05 -15.30
CA ALA A 231 -0.33 -2.83 -15.87
C ALA A 231 0.45 -4.14 -16.04
N ILE A 232 0.43 -5.03 -15.03
CA ILE A 232 1.11 -6.32 -15.10
C ILE A 232 0.40 -7.26 -16.08
N ASP A 233 -0.93 -7.35 -16.05
CA ASP A 233 -1.68 -8.24 -16.96
C ASP A 233 -1.52 -7.80 -18.42
N GLY A 234 -1.49 -6.49 -18.68
CA GLY A 234 -1.21 -5.93 -20.00
C GLY A 234 0.21 -6.29 -20.47
N TYR A 235 1.22 -6.15 -19.60
CA TYR A 235 2.60 -6.55 -19.91
C TYR A 235 2.70 -8.04 -20.21
N LEU A 236 2.07 -8.89 -19.39
CA LEU A 236 2.14 -10.34 -19.55
C LEU A 236 1.46 -10.86 -20.83
N LYS A 237 0.51 -10.12 -21.41
CA LYS A 237 -0.09 -10.49 -22.71
C LYS A 237 0.90 -10.36 -23.87
N ASN A 238 1.78 -9.37 -23.84
CA ASN A 238 2.82 -9.14 -24.86
C ASN A 238 4.07 -8.51 -24.23
N PRO A 239 4.96 -9.32 -23.60
CA PRO A 239 6.12 -8.79 -22.89
C PRO A 239 7.12 -8.15 -23.85
N THR A 240 7.37 -6.85 -23.68
CA THR A 240 8.36 -6.08 -24.47
C THR A 240 9.08 -5.06 -23.59
N ASP A 241 10.35 -4.78 -23.88
CA ASP A 241 11.12 -3.75 -23.17
C ASP A 241 10.49 -2.34 -23.31
N ASP A 242 9.76 -2.08 -24.40
CA ASP A 242 9.06 -0.80 -24.66
C ASP A 242 7.61 -0.74 -24.15
N TYR A 243 7.17 -1.74 -23.37
CA TYR A 243 5.79 -1.79 -22.90
C TYR A 243 5.46 -0.59 -22.01
N LYS A 244 4.30 0.03 -22.26
CA LYS A 244 3.73 1.08 -21.42
C LYS A 244 2.30 0.70 -21.05
N PRO A 245 1.90 0.86 -19.77
CA PRO A 245 0.50 0.70 -19.39
C PRO A 245 -0.41 1.65 -20.17
N GLU A 246 -1.67 1.26 -20.32
CA GLU A 246 -2.69 2.13 -20.90
C GLU A 246 -2.80 3.43 -20.09
N LYS A 247 -3.08 4.55 -20.76
CA LYS A 247 -3.08 5.88 -20.15
C LYS A 247 -3.98 5.95 -18.92
N TRP A 248 -5.19 5.39 -18.98
CA TRP A 248 -6.12 5.42 -17.86
C TRP A 248 -5.55 4.71 -16.62
N VAL A 249 -4.75 3.65 -16.79
CA VAL A 249 -4.09 2.92 -15.69
C VAL A 249 -3.08 3.81 -14.97
N VAL A 250 -2.33 4.62 -15.73
CA VAL A 250 -1.37 5.58 -15.17
C VAL A 250 -2.11 6.74 -14.48
N ASP A 251 -3.20 7.22 -15.09
CA ASP A 251 -4.01 8.32 -14.54
C ASP A 251 -4.61 7.97 -13.16
N GLU A 252 -4.90 6.69 -12.90
CA GLU A 252 -5.37 6.22 -11.58
C GLU A 252 -4.40 6.57 -10.43
N MET A 253 -3.10 6.70 -10.70
CA MET A 253 -2.12 7.09 -9.68
C MET A 253 -2.39 8.49 -9.13
N TYR A 254 -3.07 9.35 -9.89
CA TYR A 254 -3.35 10.74 -9.53
C TYR A 254 -4.78 10.94 -9.01
N LYS A 255 -5.61 9.88 -8.96
CA LYS A 255 -6.99 9.92 -8.42
C LYS A 255 -7.08 9.50 -6.95
N ILE A 256 -5.94 9.44 -6.27
CA ILE A 256 -5.81 9.09 -4.85
C ILE A 256 -5.05 10.17 -4.09
N SER A 257 -5.20 10.17 -2.76
CA SER A 257 -4.37 10.99 -1.89
C SER A 257 -2.90 10.55 -1.99
N SER A 258 -2.10 11.36 -2.66
CA SER A 258 -0.69 11.08 -2.96
C SER A 258 0.16 12.33 -2.82
N ARG A 259 1.48 12.11 -2.78
CA ARG A 259 2.49 13.17 -3.01
C ARG A 259 3.03 13.02 -4.42
N GLU A 260 3.90 13.93 -4.81
CA GLU A 260 4.65 13.75 -6.05
C GLU A 260 5.39 12.43 -6.07
N TYR A 261 5.51 11.86 -7.27
CA TYR A 261 6.11 10.55 -7.48
C TYR A 261 7.61 10.62 -7.81
N CYS A 262 8.34 9.60 -7.38
CA CYS A 262 9.69 9.32 -7.81
C CYS A 262 9.90 7.80 -7.97
N THR A 263 11.04 7.40 -8.49
CA THR A 263 11.43 5.99 -8.68
C THR A 263 12.28 5.45 -7.53
N GLY A 264 12.38 6.17 -6.41
CA GLY A 264 13.23 5.79 -5.28
C GLY A 264 14.69 5.62 -5.69
N PHE A 265 15.30 4.49 -5.32
CA PHE A 265 16.69 4.14 -5.61
C PHE A 265 16.87 3.32 -6.90
N TYR A 266 15.78 2.97 -7.59
CA TYR A 266 15.83 1.96 -8.66
C TYR A 266 16.72 2.33 -9.86
N PHE A 267 16.75 3.62 -10.23
CA PHE A 267 17.51 4.13 -11.37
C PHE A 267 18.72 5.00 -10.99
N GLY A 268 19.10 5.04 -9.71
CA GLY A 268 20.23 5.82 -9.23
C GLY A 268 20.01 6.44 -7.86
N HIS A 269 20.97 7.27 -7.42
CA HIS A 269 20.88 7.89 -6.11
C HIS A 269 19.72 8.91 -6.08
N PRO A 270 18.81 8.86 -5.09
CA PRO A 270 17.64 9.75 -5.00
C PRO A 270 17.96 11.22 -4.68
N ARG A 271 19.22 11.64 -4.76
CA ARG A 271 19.68 12.98 -4.34
C ARG A 271 18.98 14.10 -5.10
N ASP A 272 18.65 13.85 -6.37
CA ASP A 272 18.20 14.91 -7.26
C ASP A 272 16.66 14.96 -7.43
N ASN A 273 15.92 13.91 -7.03
CA ASN A 273 14.48 13.82 -7.35
C ASN A 273 13.63 13.01 -6.35
N ALA A 274 14.06 12.84 -5.09
CA ALA A 274 13.27 12.06 -4.12
C ALA A 274 12.67 12.86 -2.98
N GLN A 275 12.95 14.17 -2.89
CA GLN A 275 12.42 15.03 -1.85
C GLN A 275 11.52 16.09 -2.47
N ILE A 276 10.53 16.54 -1.70
CA ILE A 276 9.70 17.70 -2.02
C ILE A 276 10.18 18.85 -1.14
N TYR A 277 10.70 19.87 -1.78
CA TYR A 277 11.30 21.02 -1.12
C TYR A 277 10.36 22.22 -1.03
N TYR A 278 9.17 22.20 -1.64
CA TYR A 278 8.30 23.39 -1.76
C TYR A 278 6.86 23.18 -1.28
N ASP A 279 6.44 21.93 -1.05
CA ASP A 279 5.10 21.60 -0.55
C ASP A 279 5.14 20.37 0.36
N GLY A 280 4.50 20.47 1.52
CA GLY A 280 4.41 19.41 2.52
C GLY A 280 3.12 18.59 2.47
N GLY A 281 2.15 18.97 1.64
CA GLY A 281 0.79 18.42 1.63
C GLY A 281 0.62 17.14 0.80
N TYR A 282 -0.45 16.39 1.10
CA TYR A 282 -0.99 15.40 0.16
C TYR A 282 -1.96 16.09 -0.80
N LYS A 283 -1.83 15.84 -2.10
CA LYS A 283 -2.80 16.25 -3.10
C LYS A 283 -3.96 15.28 -3.10
N ARG A 284 -5.20 15.78 -3.07
CA ARG A 284 -6.42 14.97 -3.05
C ARG A 284 -7.48 15.63 -3.90
N ASP A 285 -7.38 15.37 -5.19
CA ASP A 285 -8.24 16.00 -6.21
C ASP A 285 -9.46 15.14 -6.54
N TRP A 286 -9.63 14.00 -5.85
CA TRP A 286 -10.72 13.06 -6.06
C TRP A 286 -11.34 12.59 -4.75
N SER A 287 -12.65 12.30 -4.80
CA SER A 287 -13.39 11.78 -3.67
C SER A 287 -14.41 10.72 -4.08
N VAL A 288 -14.55 9.69 -3.25
CA VAL A 288 -15.51 8.61 -3.42
C VAL A 288 -16.87 9.08 -2.92
N MET A 289 -17.86 9.11 -3.80
CA MET A 289 -19.23 9.52 -3.51
C MET A 289 -20.05 8.36 -2.93
N ALA A 290 -19.91 7.16 -3.48
CA ALA A 290 -20.62 5.98 -3.00
C ALA A 290 -19.90 4.68 -3.35
N GLU A 291 -20.28 3.62 -2.65
CA GLU A 291 -19.90 2.22 -2.91
C GLU A 291 -21.13 1.46 -3.40
N VAL A 292 -21.01 0.77 -4.53
CA VAL A 292 -22.12 0.00 -5.13
C VAL A 292 -22.34 -1.27 -4.32
N LEU A 293 -23.60 -1.50 -3.92
CA LEU A 293 -24.04 -2.70 -3.23
C LEU A 293 -24.44 -3.77 -4.24
N TYR A 294 -25.24 -3.40 -5.24
CA TYR A 294 -25.68 -4.23 -6.36
C TYR A 294 -26.42 -3.37 -7.39
N SER A 295 -26.66 -3.93 -8.57
CA SER A 295 -27.55 -3.36 -9.59
C SER A 295 -28.67 -4.34 -9.89
N GLU A 296 -29.89 -3.83 -10.09
CA GLU A 296 -31.07 -4.64 -10.41
C GLU A 296 -32.10 -3.79 -11.16
N ASN A 297 -32.73 -4.37 -12.20
CA ASN A 297 -33.85 -3.75 -12.93
C ASN A 297 -33.56 -2.32 -13.44
N GLY A 298 -32.35 -2.08 -13.96
CA GLY A 298 -31.93 -0.76 -14.48
C GLY A 298 -31.71 0.29 -13.38
N ARG A 299 -31.51 -0.14 -12.13
CA ARG A 299 -31.16 0.74 -11.00
C ARG A 299 -29.91 0.23 -10.30
N VAL A 300 -29.08 1.18 -9.87
CA VAL A 300 -27.88 0.93 -9.07
C VAL A 300 -28.19 1.28 -7.63
N PHE A 301 -28.00 0.34 -6.72
CA PHE A 301 -28.14 0.53 -5.28
C PHE A 301 -26.77 0.73 -4.66
N CYS A 302 -26.58 1.82 -3.92
CA CYS A 302 -25.28 2.18 -3.37
C CYS A 302 -25.37 2.71 -1.95
N ARG A 303 -24.25 2.60 -1.24
CA ARG A 303 -24.04 3.15 0.10
C ARG A 303 -23.22 4.43 -0.03
N GLN A 304 -23.80 5.54 0.37
CA GLN A 304 -23.18 6.86 0.30
C GLN A 304 -21.93 6.92 1.19
N ARG A 305 -20.91 7.62 0.68
CA ARG A 305 -19.68 7.98 1.40
C ARG A 305 -19.50 9.50 1.51
N ASN A 306 -19.68 10.21 0.41
CA ASN A 306 -19.66 11.67 0.35
C ASN A 306 -20.88 12.17 -0.42
N ARG A 307 -21.23 13.45 -0.22
CA ARG A 307 -22.43 14.05 -0.80
C ARG A 307 -22.35 14.14 -2.33
N PHE A 308 -23.41 13.68 -3.00
CA PHE A 308 -23.65 13.83 -4.44
C PHE A 308 -25.12 14.15 -4.72
N PHE A 309 -25.42 14.57 -5.94
CA PHE A 309 -26.70 15.18 -6.33
C PHE A 309 -27.39 14.46 -7.50
N GLU A 310 -28.70 14.61 -7.60
CA GLU A 310 -29.45 14.31 -8.82
C GLU A 310 -28.87 15.13 -9.99
N GLY A 311 -28.70 14.48 -11.14
CA GLY A 311 -28.12 15.06 -12.35
C GLY A 311 -26.58 15.16 -12.36
N GLU A 312 -25.91 14.75 -11.29
CA GLU A 312 -24.45 14.77 -11.22
C GLU A 312 -23.82 13.63 -12.02
N VAL A 313 -22.70 13.91 -12.69
CA VAL A 313 -21.90 12.89 -13.39
C VAL A 313 -20.85 12.32 -12.45
N LEU A 314 -20.83 11.00 -12.31
CA LEU A 314 -19.90 10.24 -11.49
C LEU A 314 -19.10 9.26 -12.35
N GLU A 315 -17.84 9.07 -12.00
CA GLU A 315 -16.98 8.05 -12.60
C GLU A 315 -17.10 6.74 -11.82
N VAL A 316 -17.33 5.65 -12.54
CA VAL A 316 -17.39 4.29 -12.01
C VAL A 316 -16.01 3.66 -12.10
N LEU A 317 -15.43 3.33 -10.95
CA LEU A 317 -14.25 2.49 -10.85
C LEU A 317 -14.66 1.07 -10.46
N GLN A 318 -14.36 0.11 -11.33
CA GLN A 318 -14.54 -1.31 -11.04
C GLN A 318 -13.29 -2.11 -11.45
N ARG A 319 -13.14 -3.32 -10.89
CA ARG A 319 -11.99 -4.17 -11.14
C ARG A 319 -11.92 -4.55 -12.62
N GLY A 320 -10.74 -4.35 -13.24
CA GLY A 320 -10.47 -4.86 -14.58
C GLY A 320 -11.15 -4.13 -15.74
N VAL A 321 -11.77 -2.99 -15.49
CA VAL A 321 -12.43 -2.20 -16.54
C VAL A 321 -11.93 -0.76 -16.45
N GLU A 322 -11.69 -0.16 -17.61
CA GLU A 322 -11.41 1.28 -17.72
C GLU A 322 -12.57 2.08 -17.10
N PRO A 323 -12.29 3.06 -16.23
CA PRO A 323 -13.33 3.86 -15.61
C PRO A 323 -14.22 4.55 -16.64
N TYR A 324 -15.51 4.62 -16.36
CA TYR A 324 -16.49 5.24 -17.25
C TYR A 324 -17.47 6.10 -16.47
N GLU A 325 -18.04 7.08 -17.14
CA GLU A 325 -19.00 7.99 -16.53
C GLU A 325 -20.43 7.43 -16.54
N VAL A 326 -21.17 7.80 -15.50
CA VAL A 326 -22.63 7.62 -15.37
C VAL A 326 -23.24 8.90 -14.82
N THR A 327 -24.45 9.22 -15.26
CA THR A 327 -25.23 10.34 -14.72
C THR A 327 -26.19 9.80 -13.66
N VAL A 328 -26.23 10.45 -12.51
CA VAL A 328 -27.20 10.13 -11.46
C VAL A 328 -28.58 10.65 -11.90
N THR A 329 -29.50 9.75 -12.23
CA THR A 329 -30.87 10.08 -12.63
C THR A 329 -31.89 9.33 -11.78
N ASP A 330 -32.98 10.00 -11.42
CA ASP A 330 -34.02 9.47 -10.52
C ASP A 330 -33.46 8.94 -9.19
N LEU A 331 -32.65 9.76 -8.51
CA LEU A 331 -32.09 9.49 -7.21
C LEU A 331 -33.18 9.33 -6.15
N ARG A 332 -33.11 8.22 -5.42
CA ARG A 332 -34.06 7.83 -4.37
C ARG A 332 -33.35 7.40 -3.10
N ASP A 333 -34.01 7.61 -1.97
CA ASP A 333 -33.57 7.11 -0.67
C ASP A 333 -33.85 5.61 -0.48
N GLU A 334 -33.65 5.10 0.73
CA GLU A 334 -33.86 3.68 1.07
C GLU A 334 -35.35 3.26 1.09
N ASN A 335 -36.27 4.23 1.17
CA ASN A 335 -37.72 4.01 1.13
C ASN A 335 -38.28 4.12 -0.29
N GLY A 336 -37.44 4.47 -1.28
CA GLY A 336 -37.85 4.68 -2.66
C GLY A 336 -38.46 6.07 -2.92
N GLU A 337 -38.31 7.00 -1.98
CA GLU A 337 -38.72 8.40 -2.16
C GLU A 337 -37.67 9.17 -2.95
N LYS A 338 -38.11 10.04 -3.87
CA LYS A 338 -37.23 10.84 -4.71
C LYS A 338 -36.55 11.94 -3.89
N ILE A 339 -35.24 12.10 -4.06
CA ILE A 339 -34.41 13.08 -3.33
C ILE A 339 -33.56 13.90 -4.31
N ASP A 340 -33.21 15.13 -3.94
CA ASP A 340 -32.35 16.03 -4.72
C ASP A 340 -30.86 15.76 -4.50
N LYS A 341 -30.51 15.18 -3.35
CA LYS A 341 -29.15 14.91 -2.93
C LYS A 341 -29.08 13.75 -1.95
N ALA A 342 -27.91 13.13 -1.85
CA ALA A 342 -27.57 12.13 -0.84
C ALA A 342 -26.64 12.75 0.24
N PRO A 343 -27.17 13.40 1.30
CA PRO A 343 -26.36 14.23 2.19
C PRO A 343 -25.76 13.50 3.39
N HIS A 344 -26.21 12.28 3.69
CA HIS A 344 -25.86 11.58 4.93
C HIS A 344 -24.87 10.43 4.69
N PRO A 345 -23.69 10.45 5.35
CA PRO A 345 -22.77 9.31 5.36
C PRO A 345 -23.48 7.99 5.64
N MET A 346 -23.16 6.95 4.87
CA MET A 346 -23.68 5.58 5.01
C MET A 346 -25.15 5.39 4.63
N MET A 347 -25.88 6.43 4.22
CA MET A 347 -27.25 6.26 3.74
C MET A 347 -27.28 5.37 2.50
N LYS A 348 -28.31 4.53 2.39
CA LYS A 348 -28.57 3.76 1.17
C LYS A 348 -29.39 4.62 0.22
N VAL A 349 -28.98 4.62 -1.05
CA VAL A 349 -29.68 5.33 -2.13
C VAL A 349 -29.67 4.48 -3.38
N SER A 350 -30.55 4.82 -4.32
CA SER A 350 -30.55 4.23 -5.65
C SER A 350 -30.76 5.27 -6.73
N PHE A 351 -30.24 5.04 -7.93
CA PHE A 351 -30.49 5.86 -9.11
C PHE A 351 -30.64 4.95 -10.34
N GLU A 352 -31.34 5.43 -11.37
CA GLU A 352 -31.48 4.76 -12.65
C GLU A 352 -30.15 4.76 -13.41
N CYS A 353 -29.76 3.59 -13.91
CA CYS A 353 -28.61 3.42 -14.76
C CYS A 353 -28.80 2.14 -15.59
N GLU A 354 -28.66 2.25 -16.91
CA GLU A 354 -28.76 1.09 -17.81
C GLU A 354 -27.58 0.12 -17.66
N LYS A 355 -26.44 0.60 -17.12
CA LYS A 355 -25.26 -0.22 -16.91
C LYS A 355 -25.43 -1.07 -15.65
N ASP A 356 -25.13 -2.36 -15.79
CA ASP A 356 -25.05 -3.30 -14.67
C ASP A 356 -23.72 -3.11 -13.94
N ILE A 357 -23.72 -2.26 -12.91
CA ILE A 357 -22.53 -1.95 -12.13
C ILE A 357 -22.37 -3.00 -11.02
N PRO A 358 -21.22 -3.71 -10.94
CA PRO A 358 -21.06 -4.79 -9.99
C PRO A 358 -20.94 -4.30 -8.54
N PRO A 359 -21.25 -5.16 -7.56
CA PRO A 359 -20.93 -4.91 -6.15
C PRO A 359 -19.46 -4.54 -5.94
N ASP A 360 -19.19 -3.74 -4.90
CA ASP A 360 -17.87 -3.23 -4.52
C ASP A 360 -17.27 -2.19 -5.50
N ALA A 361 -17.94 -1.87 -6.61
CA ALA A 361 -17.54 -0.75 -7.46
C ALA A 361 -17.67 0.59 -6.73
N LEU A 362 -16.83 1.55 -7.09
CA LEU A 362 -16.79 2.87 -6.46
C LEU A 362 -17.28 3.93 -7.42
N LEU A 363 -18.22 4.76 -6.96
CA LEU A 363 -18.64 5.97 -7.64
C LEU A 363 -17.82 7.13 -7.09
N ARG A 364 -17.11 7.87 -7.94
CA ARG A 364 -16.20 8.96 -7.53
C ARG A 364 -16.27 10.15 -8.48
N LYS A 365 -15.72 11.28 -8.05
CA LYS A 365 -15.58 12.48 -8.88
C LYS A 365 -14.36 13.30 -8.47
N ALA A 366 -13.93 14.20 -9.35
CA ALA A 366 -12.97 15.25 -9.03
C ALA A 366 -13.57 16.24 -8.02
N VAL A 367 -12.75 16.81 -7.12
CA VAL A 367 -13.15 17.74 -6.06
C VAL A 367 -12.38 19.03 -6.05
#